data_AF-A0A388QSP8-F1
#
_entry.id   AF-A0A388QSP8-F1
#
_cell.length_a   1.000
_cell.length_b   1.000
_cell.length_c   1.000
_cell.angle_alpha   90.00
_cell.angle_beta   90.00
_cell.angle_gamma   90.00
#
_symmetry.space_group_name_H-M   'P 1'
#
loop_
_entity.id
_entity.type
_entity.pdbx_description
1 polymer ?
#
loop_
_entity_poly.entity_id
_entity_poly.type
_entity_poly.pdbx_seq_one_letter_code
_entity_poly.pdbx_strand_id
1 'polypeptide(L)'
;MTSPASPRRRGFSLIEVTLAIGILGLAILSLVGILSATFSQVSEIMDTNRALAGVTRLIGALDNPRSIAYIAAGETAPTNPPKFLPQGVTTLDPAPGGGPNFELTYRLLSPASTSATAVWLFVYDRRTVGPDKAMVVSGGTDRYDITSNPSSMEVAYVADGNFTPEMAAQRNVIGSPMRVRITVSKLLAGQRVTVDPNTAEPSAIRYIAGGSLPADPNLFGVAYLPVVAEFFPHDFTAPTGPTGYKTMEQTPLLIQNIIINR
;
A
#
# COMPACT_ATOMS: atom_id res chain seq x y z
N MET A 1 87.73 -21.90 -14.74
CA MET A 1 86.71 -21.52 -13.73
C MET A 1 85.42 -21.18 -14.46
N THR A 2 84.42 -22.07 -14.39
CA THR A 2 83.09 -21.90 -14.97
C THR A 2 82.21 -21.11 -14.00
N SER A 3 81.80 -19.90 -14.38
CA SER A 3 80.82 -19.08 -13.64
C SER A 3 79.42 -19.31 -14.24
N PRO A 4 78.34 -19.38 -13.42
CA PRO A 4 77.08 -19.99 -13.82
C PRO A 4 76.23 -19.06 -14.71
N ALA A 5 75.40 -19.69 -15.53
CA ALA A 5 74.42 -19.02 -16.38
C ALA A 5 73.48 -18.12 -15.56
N SER A 6 73.30 -16.89 -16.04
CA SER A 6 72.28 -15.96 -15.54
C SER A 6 70.88 -16.59 -15.65
N PRO A 7 70.04 -16.54 -14.60
CA PRO A 7 68.66 -17.01 -14.71
C PRO A 7 67.95 -16.21 -15.80
N ARG A 8 67.48 -16.90 -16.86
CA ARG A 8 66.60 -16.30 -17.88
C ARG A 8 65.40 -15.72 -17.17
N ARG A 9 65.30 -14.39 -17.09
CA ARG A 9 64.03 -13.71 -16.79
C ARG A 9 63.05 -14.10 -17.89
N ARG A 10 62.15 -15.05 -17.60
CA ARG A 10 61.05 -15.40 -18.50
C ARG A 10 60.12 -14.19 -18.51
N GLY A 11 60.14 -13.41 -19.60
CA GLY A 11 59.10 -12.42 -19.87
C GLY A 11 57.75 -13.11 -20.02
N PHE A 12 56.67 -12.45 -19.61
CA PHE A 12 55.31 -12.95 -19.76
C PHE A 12 54.95 -13.15 -21.24
N SER A 13 54.27 -14.25 -21.57
CA SER A 13 53.77 -14.52 -22.91
C SER A 13 52.54 -13.65 -23.20
N LEU A 14 52.36 -13.18 -24.44
CA LEU A 14 51.18 -12.43 -24.88
C LEU A 14 49.87 -13.18 -24.59
N ILE A 15 49.89 -14.51 -24.71
CA ILE A 15 48.75 -15.38 -24.42
C ILE A 15 48.39 -15.32 -22.93
N GLU A 16 49.37 -15.25 -22.05
CA GLU A 16 49.16 -15.19 -20.59
C GLU A 16 48.57 -13.83 -20.19
N VAL A 17 49.04 -12.74 -20.80
CA VAL A 17 48.52 -11.39 -20.56
C VAL A 17 47.09 -11.23 -21.08
N THR A 18 46.81 -11.71 -22.30
CA THR A 18 45.45 -11.65 -22.88
C THR A 18 44.46 -12.51 -22.11
N LEU A 19 44.88 -13.70 -21.66
CA LEU A 19 44.08 -14.56 -20.78
C LEU A 19 43.84 -13.91 -19.41
N ALA A 20 44.86 -13.28 -18.81
CA ALA A 20 44.70 -12.58 -17.54
C ALA A 20 43.72 -11.39 -17.65
N ILE A 21 43.81 -10.59 -18.72
CA ILE A 21 42.86 -9.51 -18.98
C ILE A 21 41.44 -10.06 -19.23
N GLY A 22 41.31 -11.16 -19.97
CA GLY A 22 40.03 -11.83 -20.20
C GLY A 22 39.37 -12.32 -18.91
N ILE A 23 40.14 -12.97 -18.03
CA ILE A 23 39.65 -13.44 -16.73
C ILE A 23 39.26 -12.25 -15.84
N LEU A 24 40.08 -11.20 -15.81
CA LEU A 24 39.78 -9.98 -15.04
C LEU A 24 38.50 -9.30 -15.53
N GLY A 25 38.32 -9.20 -16.84
CA GLY A 25 37.10 -8.62 -17.44
C GLY A 25 35.85 -9.43 -17.08
N LEU A 26 35.91 -10.77 -17.18
CA LEU A 26 34.80 -11.65 -16.80
C LEU A 26 34.51 -11.57 -15.29
N ALA A 27 35.53 -11.48 -14.44
CA ALA A 27 35.35 -11.34 -13.00
C ALA A 27 34.63 -10.03 -12.63
N ILE A 28 34.99 -8.91 -13.27
CA ILE A 28 34.33 -7.61 -13.05
C ILE A 28 32.87 -7.66 -13.52
N LEU A 29 32.61 -8.19 -14.71
CA LEU A 29 31.24 -8.33 -15.23
C LEU A 29 30.37 -9.22 -14.32
N SER A 30 30.92 -10.32 -13.82
CA SER A 30 30.25 -11.19 -12.86
C SER A 30 29.94 -10.46 -11.55
N LEU A 31 30.90 -9.69 -11.02
CA LEU A 31 30.71 -8.90 -9.80
C LEU A 31 29.60 -7.84 -9.98
N VAL A 32 29.61 -7.13 -11.10
CA VAL A 32 28.57 -6.13 -11.43
C VAL A 32 27.20 -6.79 -11.54
N GLY A 33 27.11 -7.97 -12.19
CA GLY A 33 25.87 -8.73 -12.30
C GLY A 33 25.32 -9.15 -10.94
N ILE A 34 26.18 -9.66 -10.06
CA ILE A 34 25.79 -10.03 -8.69
C ILE A 34 25.35 -8.79 -7.92
N LEU A 35 26.08 -7.68 -8.02
CA LEU A 35 25.74 -6.44 -7.31
C LEU A 35 24.37 -5.90 -7.74
N SER A 36 24.09 -5.88 -9.04
CA SER A 36 22.79 -5.49 -9.58
C SER A 36 21.66 -6.37 -9.05
N ALA A 37 21.86 -7.70 -9.02
CA ALA A 37 20.87 -8.63 -8.47
C ALA A 37 20.66 -8.39 -6.96
N THR A 38 21.73 -8.17 -6.20
CA THR A 38 21.62 -7.90 -4.75
C THR A 38 20.89 -6.59 -4.46
N PHE A 39 21.10 -5.53 -5.25
CA PHE A 39 20.36 -4.28 -5.06
C PHE A 39 18.89 -4.42 -5.38
N SER A 40 18.55 -5.14 -6.45
CA SER A 40 17.15 -5.45 -6.77
C SER A 40 16.48 -6.21 -5.63
N GLN A 41 17.15 -7.23 -5.09
CA GLN A 41 16.64 -8.04 -4.00
C GLN A 41 16.48 -7.22 -2.70
N VAL A 42 17.43 -6.34 -2.37
CA VAL A 42 17.32 -5.46 -1.20
C VAL A 42 16.15 -4.50 -1.36
N SER A 43 15.94 -3.93 -2.55
CA SER A 43 14.80 -3.06 -2.82
C SER A 43 13.47 -3.80 -2.64
N GLU A 44 13.35 -5.00 -3.19
CA GLU A 44 12.15 -5.83 -3.05
C GLU A 44 11.89 -6.19 -1.58
N ILE A 45 12.93 -6.57 -0.82
CA ILE A 45 12.82 -6.83 0.62
C ILE A 45 12.37 -5.58 1.38
N MET A 46 12.90 -4.41 1.03
CA MET A 46 12.50 -3.15 1.65
C MET A 46 11.02 -2.84 1.40
N ASP A 47 10.56 -3.01 0.17
CA ASP A 47 9.17 -2.76 -0.21
C ASP A 47 8.21 -3.77 0.44
N THR A 48 8.58 -5.05 0.52
CA THR A 48 7.79 -6.07 1.24
C THR A 48 7.75 -5.79 2.74
N ASN A 49 8.87 -5.40 3.36
CA ASN A 49 8.91 -5.03 4.78
C ASN A 49 7.99 -3.84 5.06
N ARG A 50 7.96 -2.87 4.15
CA ARG A 50 7.03 -1.74 4.24
C ARG A 50 5.58 -2.18 4.09
N ALA A 51 5.29 -3.08 3.15
CA ALA A 51 3.96 -3.65 2.97
C ALA A 51 3.47 -4.38 4.23
N LEU A 52 4.35 -5.14 4.90
CA LEU A 52 4.03 -5.81 6.17
C LEU A 52 3.69 -4.82 7.28
N ALA A 53 4.46 -3.72 7.41
CA ALA A 53 4.08 -2.65 8.32
C ALA A 53 2.71 -2.08 7.94
N GLY A 54 2.50 -1.84 6.64
CA GLY A 54 1.25 -1.34 6.06
C GLY A 54 0.03 -2.19 6.39
N VAL A 55 0.16 -3.52 6.42
CA VAL A 55 -0.91 -4.45 6.82
C VAL A 55 -1.43 -4.13 8.22
N THR A 56 -0.55 -3.95 9.21
CA THR A 56 -0.96 -3.66 10.58
C THR A 56 -1.76 -2.36 10.67
N ARG A 57 -1.31 -1.32 9.96
CA ARG A 57 -2.02 -0.04 9.93
C ARG A 57 -3.34 -0.14 9.17
N LEU A 58 -3.38 -0.92 8.09
CA LEU A 58 -4.59 -1.20 7.33
C LEU A 58 -5.63 -1.91 8.19
N ILE A 59 -5.25 -2.96 8.91
CA ILE A 59 -6.17 -3.67 9.83
C ILE A 59 -6.75 -2.70 10.85
N GLY A 60 -5.90 -1.92 11.53
CA GLY A 60 -6.38 -0.92 12.49
C GLY A 60 -7.28 0.16 11.86
N ALA A 61 -7.06 0.49 10.59
CA ALA A 61 -7.92 1.41 9.84
C ALA A 61 -9.25 0.78 9.42
N LEU A 62 -9.30 -0.52 9.16
CA LEU A 62 -10.54 -1.25 8.86
C LEU A 62 -11.36 -1.56 10.12
N ASP A 63 -10.70 -1.76 11.27
CA ASP A 63 -11.36 -1.88 12.58
C ASP A 63 -11.89 -0.53 13.08
N ASN A 64 -11.23 0.56 12.68
CA ASN A 64 -11.67 1.93 12.94
C ASN A 64 -11.67 2.78 11.65
N PRO A 65 -12.69 2.63 10.79
CA PRO A 65 -12.77 3.29 9.48
C PRO A 65 -12.84 4.81 9.59
N ARG A 66 -13.15 5.35 10.78
CA ARG A 66 -13.09 6.78 11.05
C ARG A 66 -11.67 7.34 11.08
N SER A 67 -10.65 6.48 11.11
CA SER A 67 -9.25 6.86 10.98
C SER A 67 -8.73 6.86 9.53
N ILE A 68 -9.55 6.44 8.56
CA ILE A 68 -9.20 6.48 7.14
C ILE A 68 -9.36 7.93 6.64
N ALA A 69 -8.26 8.53 6.20
CA ALA A 69 -8.28 9.86 5.63
C ALA A 69 -9.06 9.88 4.32
N TYR A 70 -9.88 10.89 4.11
CA TYR A 70 -10.55 11.15 2.84
C TYR A 70 -9.80 12.26 2.10
N ILE A 71 -9.44 11.98 0.86
CA ILE A 71 -8.76 12.92 -0.02
C ILE A 71 -9.69 13.19 -1.21
N ALA A 72 -10.01 14.46 -1.44
CA ALA A 72 -10.87 14.84 -2.55
C ALA A 72 -10.13 14.68 -3.89
N ALA A 73 -10.89 14.45 -4.97
CA ALA A 73 -10.32 14.39 -6.31
C ALA A 73 -9.66 15.75 -6.65
N GLY A 74 -8.40 15.71 -7.11
CA GLY A 74 -7.64 16.91 -7.46
C GLY A 74 -7.35 17.86 -6.29
N GLU A 75 -7.34 17.38 -5.04
CA GLU A 75 -6.98 18.20 -3.87
C GLU A 75 -5.57 18.79 -4.00
N THR A 76 -5.48 20.11 -4.17
CA THR A 76 -4.21 20.87 -4.30
C THR A 76 -3.77 21.52 -2.99
N ALA A 77 -4.62 21.53 -1.97
CA ALA A 77 -4.33 22.04 -0.64
C ALA A 77 -5.04 21.18 0.42
N PRO A 78 -4.37 20.85 1.54
CA PRO A 78 -4.96 19.98 2.56
C PRO A 78 -6.13 20.70 3.24
N THR A 79 -7.27 20.01 3.33
CA THR A 79 -8.38 20.49 4.16
C THR A 79 -7.95 20.45 5.64
N ASN A 80 -8.11 21.57 6.35
CA ASN A 80 -7.82 21.68 7.79
C ASN A 80 -9.11 22.02 8.55
N PRO A 81 -9.59 21.16 9.48
CA PRO A 81 -9.03 19.86 9.86
C PRO A 81 -9.14 18.80 8.74
N PRO A 82 -8.29 17.75 8.75
CA PRO A 82 -8.35 16.68 7.76
C PRO A 82 -9.72 16.00 7.80
N LYS A 83 -10.27 15.76 6.60
CA LYS A 83 -11.52 15.04 6.43
C LYS A 83 -11.25 13.54 6.52
N PHE A 84 -12.09 12.82 7.26
CA PHE A 84 -12.07 11.37 7.29
C PHE A 84 -13.19 10.80 6.42
N LEU A 85 -13.04 9.57 5.95
CA LEU A 85 -13.99 8.89 5.07
C LEU A 85 -15.47 8.96 5.53
N PRO A 86 -15.80 8.81 6.82
CA PRO A 86 -17.17 9.00 7.30
C PRO A 86 -17.66 10.45 7.25
N GLN A 87 -16.76 11.44 7.34
CA GLN A 87 -17.09 12.86 7.36
C GLN A 87 -17.34 13.45 5.96
N GLY A 88 -17.42 12.60 4.92
CA GLY A 88 -17.55 13.06 3.54
C GLY A 88 -18.39 12.25 2.59
N VAL A 89 -18.85 11.08 3.01
CA VAL A 89 -19.55 10.14 2.17
C VAL A 89 -20.81 9.68 2.90
N THR A 90 -21.92 10.36 2.65
CA THR A 90 -23.22 10.11 3.31
C THR A 90 -23.76 8.70 3.04
N THR A 91 -23.33 8.05 1.95
CA THR A 91 -23.68 6.65 1.67
C THR A 91 -22.94 5.66 2.57
N LEU A 92 -21.77 6.03 3.09
CA LEU A 92 -20.99 5.21 4.02
C LEU A 92 -21.43 5.47 5.45
N ASP A 93 -21.55 6.74 5.85
CA ASP A 93 -22.04 7.17 7.16
C ASP A 93 -23.29 8.09 7.03
N PRO A 94 -24.49 7.51 6.88
CA PRO A 94 -25.74 8.26 6.77
C PRO A 94 -26.16 8.95 8.09
N ALA A 95 -25.52 8.62 9.21
CA ALA A 95 -25.74 9.25 10.50
C ALA A 95 -24.37 9.57 11.16
N PRO A 96 -23.69 10.65 10.72
CA PRO A 96 -22.34 11.00 11.16
C PRO A 96 -22.24 11.00 12.70
N GLY A 97 -21.57 9.99 13.25
CA GLY A 97 -21.36 9.82 14.70
C GLY A 97 -22.21 8.76 15.42
N GLY A 98 -23.09 8.02 14.74
CA GLY A 98 -24.02 7.06 15.38
C GLY A 98 -23.80 5.57 15.05
N GLY A 99 -23.18 5.22 13.93
CA GLY A 99 -23.04 3.82 13.49
C GLY A 99 -21.86 3.06 14.13
N PRO A 100 -21.97 1.73 14.33
CA PRO A 100 -20.84 0.85 14.67
C PRO A 100 -19.75 0.83 13.59
N ASN A 101 -18.49 0.64 13.98
CA ASN A 101 -17.36 0.61 13.04
C ASN A 101 -17.50 -0.51 11.99
N PHE A 102 -18.00 -1.68 12.39
CA PHE A 102 -18.22 -2.79 11.45
C PHE A 102 -19.16 -2.39 10.31
N GLU A 103 -20.26 -1.69 10.59
CA GLU A 103 -21.22 -1.30 9.54
C GLU A 103 -20.60 -0.33 8.53
N LEU A 104 -19.77 0.60 9.01
CA LEU A 104 -19.05 1.54 8.14
C LEU A 104 -18.07 0.79 7.22
N THR A 105 -17.31 -0.14 7.78
CA THR A 105 -16.36 -0.97 7.02
C THR A 105 -17.10 -1.92 6.07
N TYR A 106 -18.21 -2.50 6.50
CA TYR A 106 -19.07 -3.32 5.67
C TYR A 106 -19.61 -2.53 4.48
N ARG A 107 -20.13 -1.32 4.68
CA ARG A 107 -20.62 -0.47 3.58
C ARG A 107 -19.52 -0.04 2.62
N LEU A 108 -18.31 0.18 3.14
CA LEU A 108 -17.14 0.46 2.31
C LEU A 108 -16.81 -0.74 1.41
N LEU A 109 -16.81 -1.96 1.97
CA LEU A 109 -16.24 -3.14 1.32
C LEU A 109 -17.27 -4.07 0.66
N SER A 110 -18.56 -3.96 0.97
CA SER A 110 -19.61 -4.81 0.40
C SER A 110 -19.73 -4.74 -1.13
N PRO A 111 -19.41 -3.61 -1.80
CA PRO A 111 -19.37 -3.57 -3.27
C PRO A 111 -18.14 -4.27 -3.87
N ALA A 112 -17.10 -4.53 -3.07
CA ALA A 112 -15.79 -5.00 -3.51
C ALA A 112 -15.73 -6.51 -3.82
N SER A 113 -16.73 -7.06 -4.50
CA SER A 113 -16.84 -8.49 -4.76
C SER A 113 -15.84 -9.03 -5.80
N THR A 114 -15.29 -8.15 -6.66
CA THR A 114 -14.35 -8.51 -7.72
C THR A 114 -13.20 -7.51 -7.81
N SER A 115 -12.14 -7.83 -8.56
CA SER A 115 -11.05 -6.90 -8.83
C SER A 115 -11.52 -5.61 -9.54
N ALA A 116 -12.58 -5.69 -10.34
CA ALA A 116 -13.16 -4.55 -11.06
C ALA A 116 -13.91 -3.59 -10.12
N THR A 117 -14.56 -4.12 -9.08
CA THR A 117 -15.31 -3.34 -8.09
C THR A 117 -14.52 -3.13 -6.79
N ALA A 118 -13.24 -3.48 -6.78
CA ALA A 118 -12.39 -3.43 -5.61
C ALA A 118 -12.30 -2.00 -5.03
N VAL A 119 -12.18 -1.94 -3.71
CA VAL A 119 -11.88 -0.69 -3.02
C VAL A 119 -10.38 -0.49 -3.03
N TRP A 120 -9.96 0.71 -3.44
CA TRP A 120 -8.56 1.09 -3.46
C TRP A 120 -8.28 2.05 -2.32
N LEU A 121 -7.32 1.66 -1.48
CA LEU A 121 -6.78 2.49 -0.41
C LEU A 121 -5.29 2.74 -0.66
N PHE A 122 -4.79 3.82 -0.09
CA PHE A 122 -3.38 4.18 -0.14
C PHE A 122 -2.81 4.12 1.27
N VAL A 123 -1.68 3.44 1.43
CA VAL A 123 -0.98 3.32 2.70
C VAL A 123 0.38 3.98 2.55
N TYR A 124 0.68 4.94 3.42
CA TYR A 124 1.91 5.69 3.33
C TYR A 124 2.34 6.26 4.66
N ASP A 125 3.64 6.52 4.80
CA ASP A 125 4.17 7.26 5.93
C ASP A 125 4.04 8.74 5.67
N ARG A 126 3.58 9.49 6.67
CA ARG A 126 3.54 10.95 6.63
C ARG A 126 4.18 11.54 7.86
N ARG A 127 4.82 12.70 7.72
CA ARG A 127 5.16 13.53 8.87
C ARG A 127 3.95 14.33 9.29
N THR A 128 3.73 14.41 10.60
CA THR A 128 2.65 15.20 11.19
C THR A 128 3.24 16.29 12.07
N VAL A 129 2.66 17.50 12.00
CA VAL A 129 2.98 18.56 12.96
C VAL A 129 2.21 18.26 14.24
N GLY A 130 2.94 17.97 15.32
CA GLY A 130 2.37 17.85 16.65
C GLY A 130 2.21 19.22 17.32
N PRO A 131 1.35 19.34 18.34
CA PRO A 131 1.13 20.60 19.06
C PRO A 131 2.40 21.14 19.77
N ASP A 132 3.36 20.27 20.08
CA ASP A 132 4.55 20.61 20.89
C ASP A 132 5.82 20.91 20.06
N LYS A 133 5.71 21.37 18.80
CA LYS A 133 6.85 21.49 17.88
C LYS A 133 7.32 22.93 17.64
N ALA A 134 8.63 23.06 17.40
CA ALA A 134 9.36 24.31 17.32
C ALA A 134 8.78 25.24 16.24
N MET A 135 8.05 26.24 16.72
CA MET A 135 7.59 27.39 15.94
C MET A 135 8.79 28.29 15.68
N VAL A 136 9.24 28.37 14.43
CA VAL A 136 10.17 29.42 14.02
C VAL A 136 9.33 30.65 13.69
N VAL A 137 9.33 31.62 14.59
CA VAL A 137 8.79 32.95 14.31
C VAL A 137 9.84 33.73 13.56
N SER A 138 9.65 33.91 12.26
CA SER A 138 10.45 34.85 11.46
C SER A 138 9.49 35.80 10.75
N GLY A 139 9.55 37.09 11.08
CA GLY A 139 8.74 38.13 10.44
C GLY A 139 7.22 38.04 10.70
N GLY A 140 6.79 37.42 11.81
CA GLY A 140 5.37 37.35 12.19
C GLY A 140 4.55 36.24 11.51
N THR A 141 5.21 35.32 10.80
CA THR A 141 4.57 34.09 10.30
C THR A 141 5.11 32.90 11.06
N ASP A 142 4.21 32.12 11.68
CA ASP A 142 4.57 30.88 12.37
C ASP A 142 4.96 29.82 11.33
N ARG A 143 6.23 29.41 11.35
CA ARG A 143 6.71 28.27 10.54
C ARG A 143 6.99 27.09 11.45
N TYR A 144 6.32 25.97 11.19
CA TYR A 144 6.60 24.71 11.87
C TYR A 144 7.70 23.95 11.13
N ASP A 145 8.79 23.59 11.82
CA ASP A 145 9.77 22.68 11.26
C ASP A 145 9.24 21.24 11.30
N ILE A 146 8.86 20.72 10.13
CA ILE A 146 8.39 19.35 9.98
C ILE A 146 9.51 18.33 9.80
N THR A 147 10.75 18.77 9.59
CA THR A 147 11.86 17.88 9.20
C THR A 147 12.32 16.95 10.32
N SER A 148 12.12 17.37 11.58
CA SER A 148 12.44 16.61 12.80
C SER A 148 11.23 15.89 13.41
N ASN A 149 10.07 15.92 12.75
CA ASN A 149 8.85 15.32 13.28
C ASN A 149 8.79 13.81 13.04
N PRO A 150 8.23 13.05 14.00
CA PRO A 150 8.01 11.62 13.83
C PRO A 150 7.07 11.40 12.65
N SER A 151 7.32 10.32 11.91
CA SER A 151 6.42 9.84 10.88
C SER A 151 5.42 8.86 11.47
N SER A 152 4.21 8.87 10.94
CA SER A 152 3.20 7.85 11.22
C SER A 152 2.59 7.37 9.91
N MET A 153 2.26 6.08 9.87
CA MET A 153 1.61 5.51 8.72
C MET A 153 0.11 5.83 8.73
N GLU A 154 -0.39 6.29 7.60
CA GLU A 154 -1.79 6.66 7.38
C GLU A 154 -2.39 5.80 6.27
N VAL A 155 -3.69 5.54 6.38
CA VAL A 155 -4.48 4.94 5.31
C VAL A 155 -5.40 6.01 4.76
N ALA A 156 -5.42 6.16 3.44
CA ALA A 156 -6.25 7.15 2.77
C ALA A 156 -7.10 6.52 1.69
N TYR A 157 -8.30 7.06 1.55
CA TYR A 157 -9.18 6.86 0.41
C TYR A 157 -9.15 8.13 -0.44
N VAL A 158 -8.89 7.97 -1.74
CA VAL A 158 -8.91 9.08 -2.70
C VAL A 158 -10.19 8.94 -3.54
N ALA A 159 -10.97 10.00 -3.61
CA ALA A 159 -12.32 9.97 -4.19
C ALA A 159 -12.38 9.46 -5.64
N ASP A 160 -11.40 9.85 -6.45
CA ASP A 160 -11.24 9.39 -7.84
C ASP A 160 -10.28 8.20 -7.98
N GLY A 161 -9.65 7.74 -6.89
CA GLY A 161 -8.64 6.67 -6.94
C GLY A 161 -7.30 7.08 -7.54
N ASN A 162 -7.05 8.39 -7.75
CA ASN A 162 -5.79 8.89 -8.28
C ASN A 162 -4.99 9.67 -7.24
N PHE A 163 -4.06 8.99 -6.56
CA PHE A 163 -3.17 9.66 -5.61
C PHE A 163 -1.99 10.33 -6.31
N THR A 164 -2.06 11.65 -6.50
CA THR A 164 -1.07 12.40 -7.31
C THR A 164 0.17 12.80 -6.51
N PRO A 165 1.29 13.16 -7.17
CA PRO A 165 2.47 13.71 -6.52
C PRO A 165 2.17 14.94 -5.67
N GLU A 166 1.28 15.82 -6.15
CA GLU A 166 0.89 17.04 -5.45
C GLU A 166 0.16 16.69 -4.15
N MET A 167 -0.78 15.73 -4.19
CA MET A 167 -1.46 15.25 -2.98
C MET A 167 -0.47 14.65 -1.97
N ALA A 168 0.51 13.87 -2.44
CA ALA A 168 1.54 13.29 -1.58
C ALA A 168 2.43 14.38 -0.94
N ALA A 169 2.82 15.40 -1.71
CA ALA A 169 3.60 16.53 -1.22
C ALA A 169 2.84 17.34 -0.15
N GLN A 170 1.57 17.66 -0.40
CA GLN A 170 0.74 18.42 0.54
C GLN A 170 0.53 17.69 1.88
N ARG A 171 0.54 16.36 1.87
CA ARG A 171 0.38 15.54 3.08
C ARG A 171 1.71 15.17 3.75
N ASN A 172 2.82 15.70 3.24
CA ASN A 172 4.16 15.42 3.75
C ASN A 172 4.47 13.91 3.78
N VAL A 173 4.10 13.21 2.70
CA VAL A 173 4.38 11.79 2.52
C VAL A 173 5.89 11.56 2.44
N ILE A 174 6.36 10.50 3.10
CA ILE A 174 7.75 10.07 3.09
C ILE A 174 7.87 8.79 2.27
N GLY A 175 8.82 8.79 1.33
CA GLY A 175 9.04 7.68 0.42
C GLY A 175 7.85 7.42 -0.49
N SER A 176 7.82 6.24 -1.10
CA SER A 176 6.79 5.87 -2.07
C SER A 176 5.52 5.34 -1.39
N PRO A 177 4.32 5.88 -1.63
CA PRO A 177 3.11 5.30 -1.10
C PRO A 177 2.88 3.89 -1.66
N MET A 178 2.05 3.10 -0.99
CA MET A 178 1.59 1.80 -1.47
C MET A 178 0.11 1.90 -1.80
N ARG A 179 -0.30 1.23 -2.87
CA ARG A 179 -1.71 1.05 -3.23
C ARG A 179 -2.17 -0.31 -2.77
N VAL A 180 -3.32 -0.35 -2.11
CA VAL A 180 -3.92 -1.56 -1.58
C VAL A 180 -5.24 -1.79 -2.30
N ARG A 181 -5.35 -2.91 -3.00
CA ARG A 181 -6.60 -3.40 -3.55
C ARG A 181 -7.28 -4.29 -2.52
N ILE A 182 -8.50 -3.95 -2.15
CA ILE A 182 -9.29 -4.72 -1.17
C ILE A 182 -10.49 -5.33 -1.86
N THR A 183 -10.66 -6.64 -1.70
CA THR A 183 -11.82 -7.39 -2.22
C THR A 183 -12.41 -8.30 -1.15
N VAL A 184 -13.71 -8.56 -1.24
CA VAL A 184 -14.38 -9.57 -0.42
C VAL A 184 -13.77 -10.93 -0.72
N SER A 185 -13.42 -11.66 0.35
CA SER A 185 -12.71 -12.93 0.20
C SER A 185 -13.63 -14.03 -0.31
N LYS A 186 -13.05 -14.92 -1.13
CA LYS A 186 -13.70 -16.17 -1.58
C LYS A 186 -14.02 -17.11 -0.41
N LEU A 187 -13.49 -16.85 0.80
CA LEU A 187 -13.80 -17.61 2.02
C LEU A 187 -15.29 -17.56 2.41
N LEU A 188 -16.05 -16.55 1.97
CA LEU A 188 -17.50 -16.52 2.17
C LEU A 188 -18.25 -17.50 1.27
N ALA A 189 -17.62 -18.04 0.21
CA ALA A 189 -18.29 -18.90 -0.75
C ALA A 189 -18.91 -20.12 -0.05
N GLY A 190 -20.21 -20.35 -0.30
CA GLY A 190 -20.96 -21.43 0.33
C GLY A 190 -21.55 -21.11 1.71
N GLN A 191 -21.24 -19.95 2.31
CA GLN A 191 -21.83 -19.52 3.59
C GLN A 191 -23.20 -18.88 3.41
N ARG A 192 -24.05 -18.97 4.43
CA ARG A 192 -25.34 -18.27 4.48
C ARG A 192 -25.13 -16.86 5.01
N VAL A 193 -24.87 -15.93 4.10
CA VAL A 193 -24.49 -14.55 4.44
C VAL A 193 -25.68 -13.62 4.67
N THR A 194 -26.90 -14.06 4.34
CA THR A 194 -28.11 -13.26 4.41
C THR A 194 -29.03 -13.78 5.51
N VAL A 195 -29.56 -12.88 6.33
CA VAL A 195 -30.64 -13.14 7.28
C VAL A 195 -31.96 -12.75 6.63
N ASP A 196 -32.99 -13.57 6.80
CA ASP A 196 -34.35 -13.22 6.38
C ASP A 196 -34.91 -12.11 7.30
N PRO A 197 -35.31 -10.95 6.75
CA PRO A 197 -35.80 -9.83 7.55
C PRO A 197 -37.08 -10.14 8.36
N ASN A 198 -37.86 -11.16 7.98
CA ASN A 198 -39.12 -11.48 8.64
C ASN A 198 -38.97 -12.54 9.74
N THR A 199 -38.04 -13.48 9.57
CA THR A 199 -37.85 -14.61 10.50
C THR A 199 -36.61 -14.48 11.37
N ALA A 200 -35.68 -13.57 11.02
CA ALA A 200 -34.35 -13.44 11.62
C ALA A 200 -33.49 -14.72 11.52
N GLU A 201 -33.86 -15.65 10.65
CA GLU A 201 -33.12 -16.89 10.42
C GLU A 201 -32.17 -16.77 9.21
N PRO A 202 -31.07 -17.55 9.17
CA PRO A 202 -30.18 -17.58 8.01
C PRO A 202 -30.93 -18.09 6.76
N SER A 203 -30.93 -17.28 5.71
CA SER A 203 -31.48 -17.64 4.41
C SER A 203 -30.87 -18.93 3.88
N ALA A 204 -31.66 -19.74 3.17
CA ALA A 204 -31.17 -20.93 2.49
C ALA A 204 -30.16 -20.60 1.38
N ILE A 205 -30.15 -19.36 0.87
CA ILE A 205 -29.25 -18.88 -0.17
C ILE A 205 -27.82 -18.83 0.38
N ARG A 206 -26.90 -19.47 -0.35
CA ARG A 206 -25.47 -19.45 -0.05
C ARG A 206 -24.79 -18.39 -0.91
N TYR A 207 -23.79 -17.73 -0.35
CA TYR A 207 -22.97 -16.76 -1.06
C TYR A 207 -22.20 -17.45 -2.20
N ILE A 208 -22.23 -16.82 -3.37
CA ILE A 208 -21.44 -17.22 -4.53
C ILE A 208 -20.25 -16.25 -4.61
N ALA A 209 -19.04 -16.79 -4.78
CA ALA A 209 -17.84 -15.95 -4.91
C ALA A 209 -18.01 -14.91 -6.03
N GLY A 210 -17.76 -13.63 -5.71
CA GLY A 210 -17.98 -12.52 -6.65
C GLY A 210 -19.42 -11.98 -6.67
N GLY A 211 -20.35 -12.63 -5.97
CA GLY A 211 -21.72 -12.16 -5.79
C GLY A 211 -21.80 -10.94 -4.86
N SER A 212 -22.95 -10.29 -4.88
CA SER A 212 -23.25 -9.15 -4.00
C SER A 212 -23.57 -9.63 -2.58
N LEU A 213 -23.08 -8.89 -1.59
CA LEU A 213 -23.54 -9.01 -0.20
C LEU A 213 -24.85 -8.24 0.01
N PRO A 214 -25.61 -8.53 1.08
CA PRO A 214 -26.79 -7.73 1.45
C PRO A 214 -26.46 -6.23 1.53
N ALA A 215 -27.32 -5.37 0.96
CA ALA A 215 -27.09 -3.92 0.99
C ALA A 215 -27.12 -3.34 2.40
N ASP A 216 -28.00 -3.86 3.25
CA ASP A 216 -28.08 -3.51 4.67
C ASP A 216 -27.14 -4.41 5.50
N PRO A 217 -26.17 -3.83 6.24
CA PRO A 217 -25.33 -4.57 7.17
C PRO A 217 -26.12 -5.41 8.20
N ASN A 218 -27.34 -5.00 8.56
CA ASN A 218 -28.18 -5.73 9.51
C ASN A 218 -28.69 -7.07 8.96
N LEU A 219 -28.81 -7.18 7.65
CA LEU A 219 -29.19 -8.42 6.97
C LEU A 219 -27.98 -9.33 6.72
N PHE A 220 -26.77 -8.91 7.08
CA PHE A 220 -25.59 -9.75 7.03
C PHE A 220 -25.52 -10.68 8.25
N GLY A 221 -25.56 -11.99 8.00
CA GLY A 221 -25.75 -13.02 9.02
C GLY A 221 -24.47 -13.63 9.59
N VAL A 222 -23.29 -13.29 9.07
CA VAL A 222 -22.01 -13.82 9.54
C VAL A 222 -21.38 -12.84 10.52
N ALA A 223 -20.71 -13.37 11.55
CA ALA A 223 -20.06 -12.57 12.59
C ALA A 223 -18.77 -11.86 12.12
N TYR A 224 -18.31 -12.15 10.91
CA TYR A 224 -17.09 -11.59 10.36
C TYR A 224 -17.20 -11.38 8.85
N LEU A 225 -16.44 -10.42 8.34
CA LEU A 225 -16.27 -10.14 6.93
C LEU A 225 -14.81 -10.43 6.55
N PRO A 226 -14.52 -11.54 5.85
CA PRO A 226 -13.17 -11.82 5.37
C PRO A 226 -12.91 -11.04 4.08
N VAL A 227 -11.76 -10.39 4.00
CA VAL A 227 -11.32 -9.62 2.83
C VAL A 227 -9.88 -9.98 2.46
N VAL A 228 -9.54 -9.80 1.19
CA VAL A 228 -8.20 -9.94 0.66
C VAL A 228 -7.66 -8.55 0.38
N ALA A 229 -6.53 -8.22 0.98
CA ALA A 229 -5.77 -7.01 0.73
C ALA A 229 -4.51 -7.34 -0.08
N GLU A 230 -4.39 -6.77 -1.26
CA GLU A 230 -3.24 -6.95 -2.15
C GLU A 230 -2.47 -5.62 -2.24
N PHE A 231 -1.19 -5.64 -1.87
CA PHE A 231 -0.33 -4.47 -1.83
C PHE A 231 0.47 -4.36 -3.12
N PHE A 232 0.50 -3.17 -3.69
CA PHE A 232 1.24 -2.85 -4.91
C PHE A 232 2.08 -1.58 -4.67
N PRO A 233 3.23 -1.45 -5.36
CA PRO A 233 3.94 -0.18 -5.39
C PRO A 233 3.07 0.88 -6.07
N HIS A 234 3.16 2.12 -5.59
CA HIS A 234 2.54 3.26 -6.26
C HIS A 234 3.55 3.97 -7.15
N ASP A 235 3.15 4.32 -8.36
CA ASP A 235 4.08 4.81 -9.37
C ASP A 235 3.99 6.32 -9.67
N PHE A 236 2.89 7.04 -9.56
CA PHE A 236 2.77 8.44 -10.05
C PHE A 236 2.99 8.69 -11.56
N THR A 237 3.84 7.94 -12.28
CA THR A 237 4.11 8.12 -13.74
C THR A 237 3.27 7.18 -14.63
N ALA A 238 2.80 6.06 -14.07
CA ALA A 238 1.86 5.13 -14.69
C ALA A 238 0.47 5.79 -14.98
N PRO A 239 -0.36 5.21 -15.87
CA PRO A 239 -1.25 5.94 -16.77
C PRO A 239 -2.09 6.96 -16.02
N THR A 240 -1.92 8.20 -16.46
CA THR A 240 -2.50 9.42 -15.92
C THR A 240 -4.02 9.33 -15.86
N GLY A 241 -4.55 8.84 -14.74
CA GLY A 241 -5.97 8.94 -14.46
C GLY A 241 -6.48 8.10 -13.27
N PRO A 242 -7.70 8.42 -12.78
CA PRO A 242 -8.51 7.71 -11.76
C PRO A 242 -8.49 6.18 -11.77
N THR A 243 -8.19 5.57 -12.92
CA THR A 243 -8.36 4.14 -13.17
C THR A 243 -7.16 3.47 -13.83
N GLY A 244 -6.07 4.19 -14.10
CA GLY A 244 -4.92 3.67 -14.86
C GLY A 244 -4.34 2.38 -14.27
N TYR A 245 -4.34 2.27 -12.94
CA TYR A 245 -3.87 1.10 -12.21
C TYR A 245 -4.88 -0.05 -12.12
N LYS A 246 -6.17 0.22 -12.33
CA LYS A 246 -7.24 -0.80 -12.19
C LYS A 246 -7.22 -1.81 -13.34
N THR A 247 -6.69 -1.41 -14.49
CA THR A 247 -6.62 -2.22 -15.71
C THR A 247 -5.23 -2.81 -15.96
N MET A 248 -4.23 -2.43 -15.17
CA MET A 248 -2.88 -2.98 -15.27
C MET A 248 -2.78 -4.32 -14.54
N GLU A 249 -2.32 -5.35 -15.25
CA GLU A 249 -1.87 -6.57 -14.61
C GLU A 249 -0.51 -6.32 -13.95
N GLN A 250 -0.50 -6.37 -12.62
CA GLN A 250 0.71 -6.28 -11.81
C GLN A 250 0.67 -7.36 -10.76
N THR A 251 1.84 -7.89 -10.42
CA THR A 251 1.98 -8.84 -9.31
C THR A 251 2.03 -8.05 -8.00
N PRO A 252 1.21 -8.40 -6.99
CA PRO A 252 1.28 -7.73 -5.69
C PRO A 252 2.57 -8.10 -4.95
N LEU A 253 3.10 -7.14 -4.19
CA LEU A 253 4.24 -7.32 -3.29
C LEU A 253 3.87 -8.23 -2.11
N LEU A 254 2.62 -8.17 -1.69
CA LEU A 254 2.09 -8.91 -0.54
C LEU A 254 0.59 -9.11 -0.72
N ILE A 255 0.11 -10.31 -0.41
CA ILE A 255 -1.32 -10.63 -0.33
C ILE A 255 -1.62 -11.04 1.11
N GLN A 256 -2.59 -10.37 1.73
CA GLN A 256 -3.01 -10.66 3.09
C GLN A 256 -4.51 -10.94 3.14
N ASN A 257 -4.89 -12.03 3.80
CA ASN A 257 -6.27 -12.26 4.21
C ASN A 257 -6.50 -11.55 5.56
N ILE A 258 -7.53 -10.71 5.63
CA ILE A 258 -7.92 -9.95 6.81
C ILE A 258 -9.33 -10.38 7.19
N ILE A 259 -9.58 -10.58 8.49
CA ILE A 259 -10.90 -10.88 9.02
C ILE A 259 -11.35 -9.68 9.84
N ILE A 260 -12.47 -9.09 9.45
CA ILE A 260 -13.07 -7.93 10.12
C ILE A 260 -14.22 -8.45 10.95
N ASN A 261 -14.15 -8.29 12.27
CA ASN A 261 -15.16 -8.80 13.18
C ASN A 261 -16.29 -7.78 13.36
N ARG A 262 -17.52 -8.30 13.54
CA ARG A 262 -18.69 -7.50 13.90
C ARG A 262 -18.68 -7.08 15.36
#